data_AF-A0A2U9IR49-F1
#
_entry.id   AF-A0A2U9IR49-F1
#
_cell.length_a   1.000
_cell.length_b   1.000
_cell.length_c   1.000
_cell.angle_alpha   90.00
_cell.angle_beta   90.00
_cell.angle_gamma   90.00
#
_symmetry.space_group_name_H-M   'P 1'
#
loop_
_entity.id
_entity.type
_entity.pdbx_description
1 polymer ?
#
loop_
_entity_poly.entity_id
_entity_poly.type
_entity_poly.pdbx_seq_one_letter_code
_entity_poly.pdbx_strand_id
1 'polypeptide(L)'
;MAKYSFKCEDVGMDCGFVMHNAGSEEELLEMLKTHAKASHGVTSIPADLLNKIKQNIKKSAKYSFSCASVGMNCGFEIVGSSSEQELLEELAIHAKTSHGMTSIPQDTLNKIKQNIKAA
;
A
#
# COMPACT_ATOMS: atom_id res chain seq x y z
N MET A 1 3.44 -5.46 -6.14
CA MET A 1 2.74 -5.84 -4.89
C MET A 1 3.06 -4.82 -3.83
N ALA A 2 2.14 -4.60 -2.88
CA ALA A 2 2.36 -3.68 -1.76
C ALA A 2 3.75 -3.88 -1.14
N LYS A 3 4.45 -2.77 -0.95
CA LYS A 3 5.80 -2.71 -0.40
C LYS A 3 5.76 -2.23 1.03
N TYR A 4 6.57 -2.85 1.87
CA TYR A 4 6.67 -2.52 3.29
C TYR A 4 8.05 -1.97 3.61
N SER A 5 8.10 -0.91 4.39
CA SER A 5 9.34 -0.26 4.83
C SER A 5 9.27 0.04 6.32
N PHE A 6 10.43 0.04 6.97
CA PHE A 6 10.54 0.29 8.42
C PHE A 6 11.91 0.86 8.77
N LYS A 7 11.95 1.74 9.76
CA LYS A 7 13.20 2.29 10.33
C LYS A 7 13.25 1.98 11.83
N CYS A 8 14.38 1.50 12.32
CA CYS A 8 14.55 1.26 13.76
C CYS A 8 14.41 2.56 14.59
N GLU A 9 14.81 3.69 14.03
CA GLU A 9 14.63 5.01 14.65
C GLU A 9 13.13 5.37 14.83
N ASP A 10 12.22 4.86 13.98
CA ASP A 10 10.78 5.12 14.09
C ASP A 10 10.18 4.50 15.38
N VAL A 11 10.88 3.57 16.04
CA VAL A 11 10.48 3.00 17.35
C VAL A 11 11.33 3.50 18.53
N GLY A 12 12.13 4.55 18.32
CA GLY A 12 12.94 5.19 19.36
C GLY A 12 14.22 4.42 19.73
N MET A 13 14.67 3.51 18.86
CA MET A 13 15.98 2.86 19.01
C MET A 13 17.06 3.72 18.38
N ASP A 14 18.20 3.85 19.05
CA ASP A 14 19.42 4.47 18.50
C ASP A 14 20.11 3.48 17.55
N CYS A 15 19.47 3.21 16.41
CA CYS A 15 19.92 2.26 15.39
C CYS A 15 19.51 2.74 14.00
N GLY A 16 20.50 3.04 13.14
CA GLY A 16 20.28 3.52 11.77
C GLY A 16 19.84 2.44 10.76
N PHE A 17 19.40 1.26 11.24
CA PHE A 17 18.93 0.20 10.35
C PHE A 17 17.59 0.58 9.71
N VAL A 18 17.53 0.43 8.39
CA VAL A 18 16.35 0.72 7.59
C VAL A 18 16.08 -0.43 6.62
N MET A 19 14.84 -0.89 6.60
CA MET A 19 14.33 -1.82 5.60
C MET A 19 13.44 -1.09 4.61
N HIS A 20 13.66 -1.37 3.33
CA HIS A 20 12.90 -0.84 2.21
C HIS A 20 12.34 -1.97 1.37
N ASN A 21 11.15 -1.75 0.79
CA ASN A 21 10.59 -2.56 -0.29
C ASN A 21 10.38 -4.06 0.01
N ALA A 22 10.19 -4.43 1.28
CA ALA A 22 9.84 -5.80 1.66
C ALA A 22 8.53 -6.22 0.98
N GLY A 23 8.46 -7.49 0.56
CA GLY A 23 7.34 -8.05 -0.20
C GLY A 23 6.08 -8.27 0.64
N SER A 24 6.24 -8.47 1.94
CA SER A 24 5.15 -8.66 2.91
C SER A 24 5.55 -8.15 4.30
N GLU A 25 4.55 -7.99 5.18
CA GLU A 25 4.81 -7.69 6.59
C GLU A 25 5.60 -8.83 7.26
N GLU A 26 5.29 -10.09 6.93
CA GLU A 26 5.97 -11.25 7.49
C GLU A 26 7.46 -11.28 7.12
N GLU A 27 7.79 -11.07 5.84
CA GLU A 27 9.17 -10.98 5.35
C GLU A 27 9.94 -9.86 6.06
N LEU A 28 9.31 -8.68 6.20
CA LEU A 28 9.89 -7.56 6.92
C LEU A 28 10.18 -7.93 8.38
N LEU A 29 9.24 -8.58 9.07
CA LEU A 29 9.41 -9.00 10.46
C LEU A 29 10.50 -10.08 10.61
N GLU A 30 10.63 -11.01 9.67
CA GLU A 30 11.71 -12.01 9.67
C GLU A 30 13.09 -11.36 9.52
N MET A 31 13.21 -10.38 8.62
CA MET A 31 14.43 -9.59 8.44
C MET A 31 14.78 -8.80 9.71
N LEU A 32 13.77 -8.18 10.36
CA LEU A 32 13.97 -7.46 11.61
C LEU A 32 14.41 -8.37 12.76
N LYS A 33 13.83 -9.58 12.88
CA LYS A 33 14.28 -10.59 13.86
C LYS A 33 15.73 -10.98 13.63
N THR A 34 16.12 -11.19 12.37
CA THR A 34 17.49 -11.53 12.00
C THR A 34 18.46 -10.42 12.38
N HIS A 35 18.11 -9.17 12.05
CA HIS A 35 18.89 -7.99 12.43
C HIS A 35 19.01 -7.84 13.95
N ALA A 36 17.90 -7.99 14.69
CA ALA A 36 17.87 -7.85 16.14
C ALA A 36 18.75 -8.91 16.84
N LYS A 37 18.72 -10.15 16.35
CA LYS A 37 19.59 -11.23 16.84
C LYS A 37 21.06 -10.95 16.53
N ALA A 38 21.38 -10.54 15.32
CA ALA A 38 22.77 -10.34 14.87
C ALA A 38 23.43 -9.09 15.48
N SER A 39 22.71 -7.98 15.57
CA SER A 39 23.27 -6.68 15.95
C SER A 39 23.11 -6.37 17.44
N HIS A 40 22.09 -6.94 18.09
CA HIS A 40 21.73 -6.62 19.48
C HIS A 40 21.66 -7.87 20.38
N GLY A 41 21.91 -9.07 19.84
CA GLY A 41 21.79 -10.32 20.60
C GLY A 41 20.36 -10.63 21.05
N VAL A 42 19.35 -9.94 20.50
CA VAL A 42 17.95 -10.09 20.88
C VAL A 42 17.40 -11.35 20.22
N THR A 43 17.22 -12.40 21.02
CA THR A 43 16.69 -13.69 20.57
C THR A 43 15.16 -13.76 20.60
N SER A 44 14.52 -12.85 21.34
CA SER A 44 13.07 -12.75 21.44
C SER A 44 12.65 -11.27 21.46
N ILE A 45 11.78 -10.88 20.53
CA ILE A 45 11.23 -9.52 20.47
C ILE A 45 10.02 -9.46 21.41
N PRO A 46 10.04 -8.63 22.47
CA PRO A 46 8.90 -8.52 23.38
C PRO A 46 7.66 -7.97 22.66
N ALA A 47 6.47 -8.34 23.13
CA ALA A 47 5.21 -7.98 22.49
C ALA A 47 5.01 -6.46 22.35
N ASP A 48 5.47 -5.66 23.31
CA ASP A 48 5.45 -4.19 23.24
C ASP A 48 6.25 -3.67 22.04
N LEU A 49 7.48 -4.17 21.87
CA LEU A 49 8.34 -3.78 20.75
C LEU A 49 7.76 -4.25 19.42
N LEU A 50 7.19 -5.46 19.37
CA LEU A 50 6.51 -5.95 18.17
C LEU A 50 5.32 -5.06 17.77
N ASN A 51 4.53 -4.61 18.74
CA ASN A 51 3.41 -3.69 18.49
C ASN A 51 3.92 -2.34 17.96
N LYS A 52 4.97 -1.79 18.55
CA LYS A 52 5.61 -0.54 18.07
C LYS A 52 6.15 -0.70 16.65
N ILE A 53 6.79 -1.83 16.36
CA ILE A 53 7.26 -2.14 15.01
C ILE A 53 6.07 -2.09 14.05
N LYS A 54 5.03 -2.88 14.30
CA LYS A 54 3.83 -2.96 13.44
C LYS A 54 3.15 -1.62 13.21
N GLN A 55 3.06 -0.78 14.25
CA GLN A 55 2.48 0.57 14.14
C GLN A 55 3.30 1.51 13.25
N ASN A 56 4.60 1.26 13.08
CA ASN A 56 5.52 2.09 12.31
C ASN A 56 5.92 1.48 10.97
N ILE A 57 5.35 0.33 10.59
CA ILE A 57 5.53 -0.23 9.25
C ILE A 57 4.82 0.67 8.24
N LYS A 58 5.59 1.21 7.30
CA LYS A 58 5.08 2.03 6.20
C LYS A 58 4.74 1.12 5.03
N LYS A 59 3.46 1.06 4.68
CA LYS A 59 2.96 0.34 3.50
C LYS A 59 2.78 1.31 2.35
N SER A 60 3.47 1.05 1.25
CA SER A 60 3.26 1.75 -0.03
C SER A 60 2.77 0.74 -1.05
N ALA A 61 1.56 0.92 -1.54
CA ALA A 61 1.03 0.17 -2.67
C ALA A 61 0.77 1.14 -3.82
N LYS A 62 0.95 0.66 -5.04
CA LYS A 62 0.69 1.38 -6.27
C LYS A 62 -0.56 0.82 -6.91
N TYR A 63 -1.61 1.62 -6.94
CA TYR A 63 -2.92 1.21 -7.45
C TYR A 63 -3.05 1.62 -8.90
N SER A 64 -3.57 0.72 -9.72
CA SER A 64 -3.81 0.95 -11.14
C SER A 64 -5.18 0.44 -11.54
N PHE A 65 -5.84 1.13 -12.46
CA PHE A 65 -7.16 0.80 -12.98
C PHE A 65 -7.29 1.23 -14.45
N SER A 66 -8.10 0.52 -15.23
CA SER A 66 -8.42 0.90 -16.61
C SER A 66 -9.92 0.76 -16.85
N CYS A 67 -10.56 1.76 -17.48
CA CYS A 67 -11.99 1.68 -17.81
C CYS A 67 -12.33 0.51 -18.74
N ALA A 68 -11.40 0.10 -19.60
CA ALA A 68 -11.55 -1.08 -20.44
C ALA A 68 -11.69 -2.38 -19.62
N SER A 69 -11.14 -2.42 -18.40
CA SER A 69 -11.23 -3.62 -17.53
C SER A 69 -12.64 -3.93 -17.05
N VAL A 70 -13.55 -2.95 -17.08
CA VAL A 70 -14.97 -3.12 -16.69
C VAL A 70 -15.91 -3.18 -17.90
N GLY A 71 -15.35 -3.40 -19.11
CA GLY A 71 -16.12 -3.55 -20.35
C GLY A 71 -16.65 -2.24 -20.93
N MET A 72 -16.17 -1.09 -20.46
CA MET A 72 -16.48 0.20 -21.07
C MET A 72 -15.61 0.42 -22.32
N ASN A 73 -16.19 1.01 -23.37
CA ASN A 73 -15.44 1.48 -24.54
C ASN A 73 -14.74 2.82 -24.23
N CYS A 74 -13.82 2.81 -23.26
CA CYS A 74 -13.06 3.97 -22.81
C CYS A 74 -11.61 3.56 -22.52
N GLY A 75 -10.66 4.29 -23.11
CA GLY A 75 -9.22 4.04 -22.97
C GLY A 75 -8.56 4.71 -21.76
N PHE A 76 -9.33 5.33 -20.87
CA PHE A 76 -8.78 5.99 -19.69
C PHE A 76 -8.19 4.95 -18.72
N GLU A 77 -6.97 5.24 -18.25
CA GLU A 77 -6.27 4.43 -17.27
C GLU A 77 -5.59 5.32 -16.23
N ILE A 78 -5.54 4.80 -15.01
CA ILE A 78 -4.78 5.36 -13.89
C ILE A 78 -3.72 4.34 -13.53
N VAL A 79 -2.47 4.78 -13.44
CA VAL A 79 -1.33 3.91 -13.10
C VAL A 79 -0.56 4.53 -11.95
N GLY A 80 -0.40 3.77 -10.87
CA GLY A 80 0.50 4.13 -9.78
C GLY A 80 -0.04 5.13 -8.74
N SER A 81 -1.37 5.23 -8.57
CA SER A 81 -1.97 5.97 -7.46
C SER A 81 -1.48 5.45 -6.12
N SER A 82 -1.35 6.33 -5.13
CA SER A 82 -0.78 5.98 -3.83
C SER A 82 -1.81 5.37 -2.87
N SER A 83 -3.09 5.47 -3.20
CA SER A 83 -4.20 4.83 -2.48
C SER A 83 -5.38 4.50 -3.40
N GLU A 84 -6.26 3.58 -2.96
CA GLU A 84 -7.54 3.35 -3.63
C GLU A 84 -8.39 4.62 -3.66
N GLN A 85 -8.39 5.40 -2.58
CA GLN A 85 -9.18 6.63 -2.49
C GLN A 85 -8.76 7.65 -3.56
N GLU A 86 -7.45 7.93 -3.66
CA GLU A 86 -6.90 8.82 -4.69
C GLU A 86 -7.26 8.36 -6.10
N LEU A 87 -7.14 7.06 -6.37
CA LEU A 87 -7.55 6.47 -7.65
C LEU A 87 -9.05 6.72 -7.94
N LEU A 88 -9.92 6.53 -6.94
CA LEU A 88 -11.35 6.76 -7.09
C LEU A 88 -11.72 8.24 -7.27
N GLU A 89 -11.00 9.16 -6.62
CA GLU A 89 -11.16 10.60 -6.79
C GLU A 89 -10.81 11.03 -8.22
N GLU A 90 -9.66 10.57 -8.75
CA GLU A 90 -9.24 10.81 -10.13
C GLU A 90 -10.27 10.26 -11.15
N LEU A 91 -10.79 9.06 -10.89
CA LEU A 91 -11.87 8.45 -11.68
C LEU A 91 -13.16 9.26 -11.66
N ALA A 92 -13.55 9.79 -10.50
CA ALA A 92 -14.74 10.61 -10.36
C ALA A 92 -14.59 11.93 -11.12
N ILE A 93 -13.40 12.55 -11.09
CA ILE A 93 -13.07 13.73 -11.90
C ILE A 93 -13.21 13.40 -13.38
N HIS A 94 -12.59 12.31 -13.86
CA HIS A 94 -12.70 11.87 -15.25
C HIS A 94 -14.16 11.62 -15.66
N ALA A 95 -14.94 10.90 -14.85
CA ALA A 95 -16.35 10.62 -15.13
C ALA A 95 -17.17 11.92 -15.27
N LYS A 96 -16.91 12.90 -14.42
CA LYS A 96 -17.56 14.21 -14.46
C LYS A 96 -17.16 15.00 -15.71
N THR A 97 -15.87 15.04 -16.05
CA THR A 97 -15.37 15.88 -17.15
C THR A 97 -15.61 15.27 -18.53
N SER A 98 -15.48 13.95 -18.66
CA SER A 98 -15.52 13.24 -19.95
C SER A 98 -16.90 12.68 -20.27
N HIS A 99 -17.73 12.41 -19.26
CA HIS A 99 -19.05 11.81 -19.44
C HIS A 99 -20.20 12.63 -18.83
N GLY A 100 -19.90 13.82 -18.26
CA GLY A 100 -20.91 14.65 -17.59
C GLY A 100 -21.53 13.98 -16.36
N MET A 101 -20.89 12.92 -15.85
CA MET A 101 -21.43 12.08 -14.80
C MET A 101 -21.10 12.71 -13.44
N THR A 102 -22.11 13.26 -12.76
CA THR A 102 -21.92 13.90 -11.45
C THR A 102 -21.70 12.90 -10.31
N SER A 103 -22.02 11.62 -10.52
CA SER A 103 -21.79 10.53 -9.57
C SER A 103 -21.66 9.19 -10.29
N ILE A 104 -20.74 8.34 -9.83
CA ILE A 104 -20.53 6.98 -10.36
C ILE A 104 -21.57 6.04 -9.74
N PRO A 105 -22.38 5.32 -10.55
CA PRO A 105 -23.34 4.35 -10.02
C PRO A 105 -22.67 3.27 -9.15
N GLN A 106 -23.37 2.80 -8.12
CA GLN A 106 -22.81 1.83 -7.16
C GLN A 106 -22.34 0.52 -7.84
N ASP A 107 -23.07 0.03 -8.84
CA ASP A 107 -22.67 -1.17 -9.60
C ASP A 107 -21.34 -0.96 -10.33
N THR A 108 -21.18 0.21 -10.97
CA THR A 108 -19.93 0.62 -11.62
C THR A 108 -18.80 0.75 -10.60
N LEU A 109 -19.06 1.35 -9.44
CA LEU A 109 -18.07 1.50 -8.38
C LEU A 109 -17.60 0.12 -7.86
N ASN A 110 -18.52 -0.83 -7.69
CA ASN A 110 -18.18 -2.18 -7.27
C ASN A 110 -17.29 -2.87 -8.32
N LYS A 111 -17.62 -2.74 -9.61
CA LYS A 111 -16.79 -3.26 -10.71
C LYS A 111 -15.42 -2.63 -10.77
N ILE A 112 -15.32 -1.31 -10.54
CA ILE A 112 -14.05 -0.59 -10.46
C ILE A 112 -13.20 -1.23 -9.36
N LYS A 113 -13.71 -1.31 -8.13
CA LYS A 113 -12.98 -1.88 -6.98
C LYS A 113 -12.51 -3.32 -7.21
N GLN A 114 -13.33 -4.14 -7.85
CA GLN A 114 -12.96 -5.52 -8.20
C GLN A 114 -11.83 -5.62 -9.24
N ASN A 115 -11.61 -4.57 -10.04
CA ASN A 115 -10.60 -4.54 -11.11
C ASN A 115 -9.40 -3.64 -10.81
N ILE A 116 -9.34 -3.03 -9.63
CA ILE A 116 -8.16 -2.30 -9.18
C ILE A 116 -7.02 -3.30 -8.99
N LYS A 117 -5.89 -3.01 -9.64
CA LYS A 117 -4.65 -3.77 -9.50
C LYS A 117 -3.78 -3.05 -8.46
N ALA A 118 -3.39 -3.76 -7.40
CA ALA A 118 -2.47 -3.25 -6.39
C ALA A 118 -1.07 -3.86 -6.59
N ALA A 119 -0.09 -2.99 -6.83
CA ALA A 119 1.30 -3.30 -7.06
C ALA A 119 2.23 -2.62 -6.04
#